data_AF-A0A8R2NNJ5-F1
#
_entry.id   AF-A0A8R2NNJ5-F1
#
_cell.length_a   1.000
_cell.length_b   1.000
_cell.length_c   1.000
_cell.angle_alpha   90.00
_cell.angle_beta   90.00
_cell.angle_gamma   90.00
#
_symmetry.space_group_name_H-M   'P 1'
#
loop_
_entity.id
_entity.type
_entity.pdbx_description
1 polymer ?
#
loop_
_entity_poly.entity_id
_entity_poly.type
_entity_poly.pdbx_seq_one_letter_code
_entity_poly.pdbx_strand_id
1 'polypeptide(L)'
;MFNICAADKHTVVYAAGSYIIMFDINEGKLNFRKCASNGGIGHIAKNPVLSHIAVGENCSNPLIIVYEWPTFEIVSVLKGSAEQQNNWLSYRYKS
;
A
#
# COMPACT_ATOMS: atom_id res chain seq x y z
N MET A 1 -11.58 1.07 7.92
CA MET A 1 -10.28 1.55 7.40
C MET A 1 -9.34 0.36 7.40
N PHE A 2 -8.86 -0.09 6.23
CA PHE A 2 -7.92 -1.21 6.15
C PHE A 2 -6.56 -0.67 5.75
N ASN A 3 -5.66 -0.63 6.73
CA ASN A 3 -4.29 -0.14 6.58
C ASN A 3 -3.27 -1.26 6.86
N ILE A 4 -3.70 -2.52 6.74
CA ILE A 4 -2.92 -3.74 6.99
C ILE A 4 -3.38 -4.85 6.04
N CYS A 5 -2.45 -5.62 5.48
CA CYS A 5 -2.75 -6.80 4.69
C CYS A 5 -1.62 -7.85 4.79
N ALA A 6 -1.94 -9.10 4.48
CA ALA A 6 -0.94 -10.15 4.28
C ALA A 6 -0.38 -10.03 2.85
N ALA A 7 0.85 -9.53 2.72
CA ALA A 7 1.52 -9.38 1.43
C ALA A 7 1.87 -10.75 0.81
N ASP A 8 2.17 -11.73 1.65
CA ASP A 8 2.31 -13.14 1.33
C ASP A 8 2.03 -14.00 2.59
N LYS A 9 2.58 -15.22 2.67
CA LYS A 9 2.36 -16.16 3.79
C LYS A 9 3.04 -15.74 5.09
N HIS A 10 4.11 -14.93 5.04
CA HIS A 10 4.94 -14.60 6.19
C HIS A 10 5.17 -13.11 6.39
N THR A 11 4.69 -12.25 5.48
CA THR A 11 4.88 -10.82 5.59
C THR A 11 3.57 -10.07 5.73
N VAL A 12 3.48 -9.30 6.81
CA VAL A 12 2.40 -8.34 7.05
C VAL A 12 2.86 -6.97 6.57
N VAL A 13 2.04 -6.33 5.72
CA VAL A 13 2.28 -4.96 5.28
C VAL A 13 1.23 -4.04 5.88
N TYR A 14 1.67 -2.96 6.52
CA TYR A 14 0.75 -2.00 7.16
C TYR A 14 1.27 -0.57 7.14
N ALA A 15 0.38 0.39 7.36
CA ALA A 15 0.73 1.81 7.42
C ALA A 15 1.06 2.25 8.86
N ALA A 16 2.14 3.04 8.99
CA ALA A 16 2.50 3.77 10.20
C ALA A 16 2.84 5.22 9.83
N GLY A 17 1.87 6.12 9.95
CA GLY A 17 2.02 7.52 9.52
C GLY A 17 2.27 7.63 8.01
N SER A 18 3.47 8.09 7.64
CA SER A 18 3.94 8.23 6.25
C SER A 18 4.76 7.03 5.75
N TYR A 19 4.81 5.94 6.53
CA TYR A 19 5.62 4.77 6.24
C TYR A 19 4.76 3.53 5.96
N ILE A 20 5.13 2.81 4.92
CA ILE A 20 4.70 1.44 4.64
C ILE A 20 5.67 0.53 5.38
N ILE A 21 5.17 -0.25 6.33
CA ILE A 21 5.94 -1.20 7.11
C ILE A 21 5.76 -2.60 6.52
N MET A 22 6.86 -3.34 6.38
CA MET A 22 6.89 -4.75 5.97
C MET A 22 7.49 -5.55 7.13
N PHE A 23 6.65 -6.32 7.82
CA PHE A 23 7.06 -7.14 8.95
C PHE A 23 7.05 -8.63 8.57
N ASP A 24 8.23 -9.22 8.55
CA ASP A 24 8.41 -10.66 8.40
C ASP A 24 8.18 -11.35 9.75
N ILE A 25 7.13 -12.17 9.84
CA ILE A 25 6.73 -12.83 11.09
C ILE A 25 7.63 -14.02 11.45
N ASN A 26 8.32 -14.60 10.46
CA ASN A 26 9.20 -15.75 10.70
C ASN A 26 10.53 -15.27 11.27
N GLU A 27 11.07 -14.18 10.73
CA GLU A 27 12.38 -13.65 11.12
C GLU A 27 12.27 -12.54 12.18
N GLY A 28 11.07 -11.99 12.40
CA GLY A 28 10.87 -10.81 13.25
C GLY A 28 11.51 -9.54 12.68
N LYS A 29 11.80 -9.51 11.37
CA LYS A 29 12.48 -8.38 10.73
C LYS A 29 11.47 -7.36 10.22
N LEU A 30 11.82 -6.09 10.39
CA LEU A 30 11.04 -4.96 9.94
C LEU A 30 11.81 -4.20 8.87
N ASN A 31 11.19 -4.05 7.70
CA ASN A 31 11.60 -3.11 6.67
C ASN A 31 10.56 -2.01 6.55
N PHE A 32 10.94 -0.85 6.02
CA PHE A 32 10.01 0.24 5.80
C PHE A 32 10.29 0.99 4.50
N ARG A 33 9.25 1.57 3.92
CA ARG A 33 9.33 2.46 2.77
C ARG A 33 8.52 3.71 3.07
N LYS A 34 9.10 4.88 2.84
CA LYS A 34 8.36 6.14 2.94
C LYS A 34 7.41 6.28 1.75
N CYS A 35 6.21 6.81 2.00
CA CYS A 35 5.27 7.17 0.96
C CYS A 35 5.86 8.27 0.05
N ALA A 36 5.36 8.40 -1.17
CA ALA A 36 5.88 9.32 -2.16
C ALA A 36 5.64 10.79 -1.78
N SER A 37 4.47 11.11 -1.20
CA SER A 37 4.02 12.49 -1.07
C SER A 37 4.25 13.13 0.31
N ASN A 38 5.14 12.58 1.15
CA ASN A 38 5.45 13.06 2.52
C ASN A 38 4.24 13.24 3.48
N GLY A 39 3.00 12.99 3.05
CA GLY A 39 1.80 12.99 3.88
C GLY A 39 1.57 11.67 4.59
N GLY A 40 0.32 11.38 4.96
CA GLY A 40 -0.05 10.12 5.59
C GLY A 40 -0.40 9.04 4.56
N ILE A 41 -0.49 7.79 5.01
CA ILE A 41 -1.09 6.69 4.23
C ILE A 41 -2.51 6.47 4.73
N GLY A 42 -3.49 6.57 3.83
CA GLY A 42 -4.92 6.37 4.13
C GLY A 42 -5.38 4.94 3.96
N HIS A 43 -4.77 4.18 3.06
CA HIS A 43 -5.20 2.81 2.74
C HIS A 43 -4.09 1.94 2.18
N ILE A 44 -4.15 0.64 2.47
CA ILE A 44 -3.30 -0.38 1.85
C ILE A 44 -4.19 -1.56 1.46
N ALA A 45 -4.08 -2.02 0.21
CA ALA A 45 -4.83 -3.17 -0.28
C ALA A 45 -3.91 -4.12 -1.08
N LYS A 46 -4.02 -5.42 -0.81
CA LYS A 46 -3.38 -6.48 -1.62
C LYS A 46 -4.29 -6.83 -2.78
N ASN A 47 -3.73 -7.00 -3.97
CA ASN A 47 -4.44 -7.60 -5.08
C ASN A 47 -4.70 -9.10 -4.79
N PRO A 48 -5.92 -9.63 -5.03
CA PRO A 48 -6.25 -11.01 -4.72
C PRO A 48 -5.65 -12.04 -5.70
N VAL A 49 -5.17 -11.60 -6.87
CA VAL A 49 -4.69 -12.48 -7.95
C VAL A 49 -3.23 -12.20 -8.28
N LEU A 50 -2.87 -10.94 -8.47
CA LEU A 50 -1.51 -10.51 -8.79
C LEU A 50 -0.73 -10.24 -7.49
N SER A 51 0.60 -10.33 -7.57
CA SER A 51 1.50 -9.96 -6.49
C SER A 51 1.64 -8.44 -6.35
N HIS A 52 0.51 -7.73 -6.27
CA HIS A 52 0.50 -6.27 -6.19
C HIS A 52 -0.02 -5.78 -4.84
N ILE A 53 0.55 -4.67 -4.38
CA ILE A 53 0.09 -3.91 -3.22
C ILE A 53 -0.23 -2.50 -3.68
N ALA A 54 -1.48 -2.06 -3.51
CA ALA A 54 -1.85 -0.68 -3.72
C ALA A 54 -1.83 0.10 -2.41
N VAL A 55 -1.21 1.28 -2.44
CA VAL A 55 -1.11 2.20 -1.29
C VAL A 55 -1.72 3.54 -1.69
N GLY A 56 -2.75 3.95 -0.97
CA GLY A 56 -3.40 5.24 -1.12
C GLY A 56 -2.90 6.24 -0.08
N GLU A 57 -2.44 7.39 -0.52
CA GLU A 57 -1.95 8.46 0.36
C GLU A 57 -3.07 9.40 0.82
N ASN A 58 -2.81 10.09 1.92
CA ASN A 58 -3.62 11.16 2.51
C ASN A 58 -2.76 12.42 2.58
N CYS A 59 -2.86 13.24 1.53
CA CYS A 59 -2.16 14.51 1.38
C CYS A 59 -2.88 15.37 0.32
N SER A 60 -2.44 16.61 0.11
CA SER A 60 -2.87 17.39 -1.06
C SER A 60 -2.46 16.65 -2.35
N ASN A 61 -3.40 16.48 -3.28
CA ASN A 61 -3.22 15.70 -4.52
C ASN A 61 -2.73 14.26 -4.27
N PRO A 62 -3.50 13.45 -3.50
CA PRO A 62 -3.07 12.13 -3.09
C PRO A 62 -2.89 11.18 -4.27
N LEU A 63 -1.82 10.38 -4.18
CA LEU A 63 -1.53 9.32 -5.13
C LEU A 63 -2.08 7.98 -4.63
N ILE A 64 -2.47 7.13 -5.59
CA ILE A 64 -2.51 5.69 -5.37
C ILE A 64 -1.36 5.08 -6.14
N ILE A 65 -0.45 4.41 -5.44
CA ILE A 65 0.69 3.75 -6.06
C ILE A 65 0.51 2.25 -5.94
N VAL A 66 0.63 1.55 -7.07
CA VAL A 66 0.62 0.09 -7.13
C VAL A 66 2.06 -0.38 -7.21
N TYR A 67 2.46 -1.18 -6.21
CA TYR A 67 3.77 -1.79 -6.12
C TYR A 67 3.70 -3.28 -6.47
N GLU A 68 4.74 -3.78 -7.11
CA GLU A 68 5.03 -5.22 -7.20
C GLU A 68 5.53 -5.71 -5.84
N TRP A 69 5.12 -6.89 -5.41
CA TRP A 69 5.60 -7.55 -4.20
C TRP A 69 6.41 -8.81 -4.57
N PRO A 70 7.64 -9.00 -4.04
CA PRO A 70 8.25 -8.28 -2.92
C PRO A 70 9.22 -7.14 -3.28
N THR A 71 9.47 -6.90 -4.56
CA THR A 71 10.50 -5.93 -5.00
C THR A 71 10.16 -4.48 -4.65
N PHE A 72 8.89 -4.18 -4.42
CA PHE A 72 8.38 -2.82 -4.23
C PHE A 72 8.67 -1.88 -5.41
N GLU A 73 8.85 -2.45 -6.60
CA GLU A 73 8.92 -1.71 -7.85
C GLU A 73 7.55 -1.10 -8.18
N ILE A 74 7.55 0.09 -8.77
CA ILE A 74 6.30 0.80 -9.10
C ILE A 74 5.74 0.20 -10.39
N VAL A 75 4.58 -0.45 -10.28
CA VAL A 75 3.81 -0.96 -11.41
C VAL A 75 2.99 0.17 -12.05
N SER A 76 2.37 1.02 -11.22
CA SER A 76 1.54 2.12 -11.69
C SER A 76 1.40 3.22 -10.65
N VAL A 77 1.17 4.44 -11.12
CA VAL A 77 0.82 5.61 -10.31
C VAL A 77 -0.48 6.19 -10.84
N LEU A 78 -1.54 6.14 -10.01
CA LEU A 78 -2.83 6.73 -10.33
C LEU A 78 -2.92 8.11 -9.67
N LYS A 79 -3.15 9.12 -10.52
CA LYS A 79 -3.30 10.53 -10.13
C LYS A 79 -4.77 10.94 -10.25
N GLY A 80 -5.16 12.00 -9.54
CA GLY A 80 -6.54 12.51 -9.56
C GLY A 80 -7.54 11.57 -8.89
N SER A 81 -7.05 10.69 -7.99
CA SER A 81 -7.87 9.72 -7.26
C SER A 81 -8.78 10.40 -6.22
N ALA A 82 -8.31 11.48 -5.62
CA ALA A 82 -9.02 12.32 -4.68
C ALA A 82 -8.36 13.71 -4.63
N GLU A 83 -8.93 14.64 -3.86
CA GLU A 83 -8.36 15.98 -3.64
C GLU A 83 -7.51 16.05 -2.36
N GLN A 84 -7.89 15.30 -1.31
CA GLN A 84 -7.24 15.36 0.01
C GLN A 84 -6.91 14.00 0.62
N GLN A 85 -7.77 12.99 0.45
CA GLN A 85 -7.63 11.70 1.14
C GLN A 85 -8.18 10.55 0.31
N ASN A 86 -7.46 9.43 0.32
CA ASN A 86 -7.94 8.14 -0.18
C ASN A 86 -8.41 7.28 1.00
N ASN A 87 -9.73 7.29 1.25
CA ASN A 87 -10.32 6.61 2.40
C ASN A 87 -10.74 5.15 2.11
N TRP A 88 -10.81 4.78 0.83
CA TRP A 88 -11.19 3.44 0.40
C TRP A 88 -10.37 3.01 -0.82
N LEU A 89 -9.90 1.78 -0.80
CA LEU A 89 -9.20 1.16 -1.94
C LEU A 89 -9.54 -0.32 -1.98
N SER A 90 -9.99 -0.81 -3.12
CA SER A 90 -10.34 -2.22 -3.29
C SER A 90 -9.99 -2.70 -4.68
N TYR A 91 -9.52 -3.93 -4.79
CA TYR A 91 -9.43 -4.63 -6.06
C TYR A 91 -10.74 -5.36 -6.35
N ARG A 92 -11.20 -5.28 -7.60
CA ARG A 92 -12.29 -6.11 -8.11
C ARG A 92 -11.77 -6.96 -9.25
N TYR A 93 -11.89 -8.28 -9.13
CA TYR A 93 -11.65 -9.20 -10.21
C TYR A 93 -12.96 -9.45 -10.98
N LYS A 94 -12.91 -9.49 -12.31
CA LYS A 94 -14.01 -10.00 -13.14
C LYS A 94 -13.74 -11.50 -13.35
N SER A 95 -14.62 -12.32 -12.78
CA SER A 95 -14.73 -13.76 -13.09
C SER A 95 -15.16 -13.97 -14.53
#